data_AF-A0A9W6YWW3-F1
#
_entry.id   AF-A0A9W6YWW3-F1
#
_cell.length_a   1.000
_cell.length_b   1.000
_cell.length_c   1.000
_cell.angle_alpha   90.00
_cell.angle_beta   90.00
_cell.angle_gamma   90.00
#
_symmetry.space_group_name_H-M   'P 1'
#
loop_
_entity.id
_entity.type
_entity.pdbx_description
1 polymer ?
#
loop_
_entity_poly.entity_id
_entity_poly.type
_entity_poly.pdbx_seq_one_letter_code
_entity_poly.pdbx_strand_id
1 'polypeptide(L)'
;MRFSKFVPLLLAATIVPVAAEKAQLTADASEYCTGMYSKVDWGGNTDPFIRVKLEQFDTANPDTGNASISLIVFEYRDIDGLGVEDYSGSYARTRYLCTSSLLEQGLCEKSDLNKFIIRSNYTSILPIKQTVLTDYGTNDFSYVISKTGYYCVAAYNPRFDGDKVNNYKLTINFHNAFGNLPASEIPKLPLYGLLAVVYAVCLCVYMFQVFKHRSELLLLQKYLAAFFVFLTVENILIWSLYDVKNNNYKFPVPAGIKFYIFVISCLSAFKISFSLFLLLIISLGYGVVFPKLNRKVMLKCKIIAGLQFVFSVLFIWTSHYSSQAQPGTSTTDTSKATNSFESNSWLVIIFATPLAMLFVVFYFLILNAQQKTVKLLQEKRQIVKLNMYRTLFKLIFCSLLLMVFGFIVTSVLMFNDSLTDSIERLWKFNDVLIDVWPSFLYFIIFTGIAIIWRPTDSSYLLAASSQLPTSEGAAGADDDDDPANNVQPYDNLEQFGNEFEFDDLRSLESGVNEPGSGSGQQHANPFQHANKSTTALSSENPFADTNALSSKEIDDELEQQKKILKQSAKDSDFALDDDDAILADPGKK
;
A
#
# COMPACT_ATOMS: atom_id res chain seq x y z
N MET A 1 -18.49 -36.86 -11.05
CA MET A 1 -19.80 -36.17 -11.14
C MET A 1 -20.60 -36.48 -9.89
N ARG A 2 -20.50 -35.64 -8.85
CA ARG A 2 -21.34 -35.68 -7.63
C ARG A 2 -21.24 -34.32 -6.93
N PHE A 3 -21.89 -33.32 -7.53
CA PHE A 3 -22.28 -32.06 -6.89
C PHE A 3 -23.80 -32.09 -6.81
N SER A 4 -24.36 -32.11 -5.61
CA SER A 4 -25.72 -31.66 -5.28
C SER A 4 -26.16 -32.34 -3.99
N LYS A 5 -25.86 -31.72 -2.84
CA LYS A 5 -26.62 -31.82 -1.58
C LYS A 5 -26.19 -30.70 -0.62
N PHE A 6 -26.39 -29.42 -0.96
CA PHE A 6 -26.30 -28.32 0.02
C PHE A 6 -27.03 -27.06 -0.46
N VAL A 7 -28.36 -27.09 -0.54
CA VAL A 7 -29.30 -25.95 -0.52
C VAL A 7 -30.68 -26.60 -0.28
N PRO A 8 -31.58 -26.22 0.67
CA PRO A 8 -31.79 -24.91 1.30
C PRO A 8 -32.03 -24.93 2.83
N LEU A 9 -31.46 -23.96 3.56
CA LEU A 9 -32.06 -23.47 4.80
C LEU A 9 -31.68 -21.99 4.96
N LEU A 10 -32.28 -21.14 4.12
CA LEU A 10 -32.10 -19.70 4.21
C LEU A 10 -33.40 -19.02 3.79
N LEU A 11 -34.35 -18.99 4.72
CA LEU A 11 -35.54 -18.14 4.68
C LEU A 11 -36.13 -18.06 6.09
N ALA A 12 -35.50 -17.27 6.92
CA ALA A 12 -36.09 -16.74 8.13
C ALA A 12 -35.71 -15.25 8.24
N ALA A 13 -36.67 -14.42 7.82
CA ALA A 13 -36.87 -13.01 8.13
C ALA A 13 -35.66 -12.20 8.64
N THR A 14 -34.96 -11.52 7.72
CA THR A 14 -34.19 -10.33 8.09
C THR A 14 -35.11 -9.12 8.05
N ILE A 15 -35.64 -8.71 9.21
CA ILE A 15 -35.87 -7.29 9.45
C ILE A 15 -34.47 -6.68 9.33
N VAL A 16 -34.19 -5.97 8.24
CA VAL A 16 -32.93 -5.25 8.06
C VAL A 16 -33.02 -4.04 8.98
N PRO A 17 -32.30 -4.00 10.12
CA PRO A 17 -32.16 -2.74 10.82
C PRO A 17 -31.44 -1.79 9.86
N VAL A 18 -32.04 -0.64 9.59
CA VAL A 18 -31.42 0.48 8.88
C VAL A 18 -30.11 0.78 9.62
N ALA A 19 -29.01 0.37 9.02
CA ALA A 19 -27.66 0.57 9.54
C ALA A 19 -27.12 1.88 8.96
N ALA A 20 -26.23 2.53 9.70
CA ALA A 20 -25.65 3.82 9.33
C ALA A 20 -24.26 4.02 9.95
N GLU A 21 -23.51 5.01 9.46
CA GLU A 21 -22.28 5.48 10.08
C GLU A 21 -22.61 6.10 11.45
N LYS A 22 -21.85 5.73 12.50
CA LYS A 22 -22.06 6.27 13.84
C LYS A 22 -20.79 6.86 14.41
N ALA A 23 -20.91 8.08 14.94
CA ALA A 23 -19.87 8.75 15.71
C ALA A 23 -20.31 8.88 17.17
N GLN A 24 -19.35 8.87 18.10
CA GLN A 24 -19.63 9.17 19.51
C GLN A 24 -19.10 10.56 19.84
N LEU A 25 -19.87 11.38 20.54
CA LEU A 25 -19.40 12.64 21.11
C LEU A 25 -19.35 12.53 22.64
N THR A 26 -18.29 13.08 23.21
CA THR A 26 -18.04 13.14 24.65
C THR A 26 -17.65 14.56 25.04
N ALA A 27 -17.48 14.83 26.34
CA ALA A 27 -17.04 16.15 26.79
C ALA A 27 -15.64 16.55 26.29
N ASP A 28 -14.76 15.57 26.04
CA ASP A 28 -13.41 15.80 25.53
C ASP A 28 -13.39 15.91 23.98
N ALA A 29 -14.26 15.15 23.30
CA ALA A 29 -14.46 15.19 21.85
C ALA A 29 -15.90 15.60 21.53
N SER A 30 -16.18 16.88 21.77
CA SER A 30 -17.50 17.49 21.78
C SER A 30 -18.01 17.95 20.41
N GLU A 31 -17.22 17.71 19.36
CA GLU A 31 -17.55 18.02 17.99
C GLU A 31 -17.13 16.86 17.07
N TYR A 32 -17.92 16.63 16.02
CA TYR A 32 -17.55 15.73 14.94
C TYR A 32 -18.08 16.27 13.62
N CYS A 33 -17.20 16.30 12.61
CA CYS A 33 -17.55 16.69 11.26
C CYS A 33 -17.25 15.56 10.27
N THR A 34 -18.11 15.39 9.28
CA THR A 34 -17.91 14.43 8.19
C THR A 34 -18.61 14.91 6.92
N GLY A 35 -18.13 14.45 5.78
CA GLY A 35 -18.80 14.67 4.51
C GLY A 35 -20.11 13.90 4.45
N MET A 36 -21.12 14.44 3.78
CA MET A 36 -22.34 13.71 3.44
C MET A 36 -22.76 14.03 2.01
N TYR A 37 -23.18 13.00 1.28
CA TYR A 37 -23.76 13.18 -0.05
C TYR A 37 -25.27 13.35 0.04
N SER A 38 -25.80 14.26 -0.77
CA SER A 38 -27.24 14.31 -1.06
C SER A 38 -27.65 13.06 -1.85
N LYS A 39 -28.94 12.72 -1.77
CA LYS A 39 -29.51 11.63 -2.58
C LYS A 39 -29.36 11.86 -4.08
N VAL A 40 -29.36 13.12 -4.53
CA VAL A 40 -29.24 13.46 -5.95
C VAL A 40 -27.83 13.20 -6.47
N ASP A 41 -26.81 13.46 -5.65
CA ASP A 41 -25.42 13.43 -6.11
C ASP A 41 -24.80 12.03 -6.13
N TRP A 42 -25.17 11.15 -5.19
CA TRP A 42 -24.62 9.78 -5.13
C TRP A 42 -25.67 8.67 -5.30
N GLY A 43 -26.96 9.01 -5.25
CA GLY A 43 -28.04 8.03 -5.36
C GLY A 43 -28.21 7.15 -4.12
N GLY A 44 -29.34 6.44 -4.05
CA GLY A 44 -29.62 5.49 -2.97
C GLY A 44 -31.11 5.36 -2.64
N ASN A 45 -31.43 4.35 -1.83
CA ASN A 45 -32.82 3.98 -1.53
C ASN A 45 -33.44 4.80 -0.39
N THR A 46 -32.63 5.48 0.42
CA THR A 46 -33.08 6.24 1.59
C THR A 46 -32.59 7.68 1.52
N ASP A 47 -33.39 8.60 2.06
CA ASP A 47 -32.98 10.00 2.17
C ASP A 47 -31.91 10.14 3.27
N PRO A 48 -30.79 10.85 3.00
CA PRO A 48 -29.72 11.02 3.96
C PRO A 48 -30.11 11.95 5.11
N PHE A 49 -29.73 11.61 6.33
CA PHE A 49 -30.07 12.37 7.54
C PHE A 49 -29.02 12.24 8.65
N ILE A 50 -29.04 13.19 9.58
CA ILE A 50 -28.31 13.13 10.85
C ILE A 50 -29.31 12.99 11.99
N ARG A 51 -29.12 11.98 12.85
CA ARG A 51 -29.90 11.77 14.07
C ARG A 51 -28.98 11.63 15.27
N VAL A 52 -29.48 12.03 16.44
CA VAL A 52 -28.69 12.00 17.68
C VAL A 52 -29.40 11.19 18.75
N LYS A 53 -28.63 10.36 19.44
CA LYS A 53 -29.08 9.54 20.56
C LYS A 53 -28.26 9.89 21.80
N LEU A 54 -28.93 10.30 22.88
CA LEU A 54 -28.29 10.51 24.16
C LEU A 54 -28.20 9.17 24.90
N GLU A 55 -26.97 8.73 25.19
CA GLU A 55 -26.72 7.46 25.89
C GLU A 55 -26.46 7.66 27.38
N GLN A 56 -25.70 8.70 27.75
CA GLN A 56 -25.28 8.94 29.13
C GLN A 56 -25.08 10.44 29.39
N PHE A 57 -25.37 10.87 30.62
CA PHE A 57 -24.94 12.14 31.19
C PHE A 57 -24.73 11.98 32.70
N ASP A 58 -23.74 12.69 33.26
CA ASP A 58 -23.37 12.54 34.68
C ASP A 58 -24.18 13.47 35.60
N THR A 59 -24.47 14.68 35.15
CA THR A 59 -25.11 15.72 35.98
C THR A 59 -26.40 16.20 35.32
N ALA A 60 -27.51 16.06 36.03
CA ALA A 60 -28.78 16.63 35.64
C ALA A 60 -28.81 18.13 35.91
N ASN A 61 -29.57 18.87 35.11
CA ASN A 61 -29.90 20.25 35.38
C ASN A 61 -30.71 20.34 36.69
N PRO A 62 -30.28 21.14 37.68
CA PRO A 62 -30.93 21.23 38.98
C PRO A 62 -32.37 21.76 38.92
N ASP A 63 -32.72 22.55 37.90
CA ASP A 63 -34.05 23.14 37.75
C ASP A 63 -35.08 22.16 37.17
N THR A 64 -34.62 21.23 36.32
CA THR A 64 -35.51 20.34 35.56
C THR A 64 -35.36 18.86 35.90
N GLY A 65 -34.26 18.46 36.56
CA GLY A 65 -33.95 17.07 36.86
C GLY A 65 -33.50 16.24 35.65
N ASN A 66 -33.42 16.83 34.47
CA ASN A 66 -33.10 16.17 33.19
C ASN A 66 -31.73 16.60 32.65
N ALA A 67 -31.28 16.01 31.53
CA ALA A 67 -30.09 16.50 30.83
C ALA A 67 -30.31 17.92 30.29
N SER A 68 -29.23 18.65 30.01
CA SER A 68 -29.31 19.97 29.37
C SER A 68 -28.21 20.13 28.33
N ILE A 69 -28.10 19.19 27.40
CA ILE A 69 -27.02 19.19 26.40
C ILE A 69 -27.45 20.02 25.19
N SER A 70 -26.82 21.18 25.02
CA SER A 70 -26.98 22.01 23.82
C SER A 70 -26.32 21.33 22.62
N LEU A 71 -27.06 21.14 21.54
CA LEU A 71 -26.62 20.50 20.31
C LEU A 71 -26.82 21.47 19.14
N ILE A 72 -25.83 21.61 18.28
CA ILE A 72 -25.93 22.33 17.01
C ILE A 72 -25.48 21.44 15.85
N VAL A 73 -26.22 21.53 14.75
CA VAL A 73 -25.87 20.92 13.46
C VAL A 73 -25.86 22.00 12.40
N PHE A 74 -24.74 22.08 11.67
CA PHE A 74 -24.50 23.06 10.63
C PHE A 74 -23.66 22.47 9.51
N GLU A 75 -23.72 23.07 8.34
CA GLU A 75 -22.77 22.79 7.25
C GLU A 75 -21.56 23.72 7.43
N TYR A 76 -20.37 23.21 7.16
CA TYR A 76 -19.12 23.87 7.53
C TYR A 76 -18.90 25.24 6.85
N ARG A 77 -19.49 25.52 5.69
CA ARG A 77 -19.47 26.86 5.07
C ARG A 77 -20.23 27.90 5.89
N ASP A 78 -21.20 27.47 6.69
CA ASP A 78 -21.98 28.34 7.57
C ASP A 78 -21.26 28.65 8.89
N ILE A 79 -19.99 28.22 9.06
CA ILE A 79 -19.19 28.47 10.28
C ILE A 79 -19.00 29.96 10.58
N ASP A 80 -18.86 30.81 9.55
CA ASP A 80 -18.71 32.26 9.71
C ASP A 80 -19.98 32.93 10.27
N GLY A 81 -21.12 32.23 10.18
CA GLY A 81 -22.39 32.60 10.80
C GLY A 81 -22.50 32.25 12.28
N LEU A 82 -21.52 31.52 12.82
CA LEU A 82 -21.51 31.08 14.21
C LEU A 82 -20.54 31.90 15.05
N GLY A 83 -20.95 32.15 16.30
CA GLY A 83 -20.12 32.83 17.28
C GLY A 83 -20.06 34.36 17.17
N VAL A 84 -19.40 34.93 18.17
CA VAL A 84 -19.18 36.38 18.33
C VAL A 84 -17.71 36.64 18.63
N GLU A 85 -17.18 37.75 18.15
CA GLU A 85 -15.80 38.14 18.43
C GLU A 85 -15.69 38.72 19.84
N ASP A 86 -14.88 38.07 20.67
CA ASP A 86 -14.52 38.49 22.02
C ASP A 86 -13.15 39.18 21.98
N TYR A 87 -13.16 40.47 22.36
CA TYR A 87 -11.98 41.34 22.37
C TYR A 87 -11.36 41.49 23.77
N SER A 88 -11.79 40.68 24.75
CA SER A 88 -11.30 40.78 26.14
C SER A 88 -9.84 40.34 26.33
N GLY A 89 -9.24 39.64 25.36
CA GLY A 89 -7.84 39.19 25.38
C GLY A 89 -6.91 39.99 24.47
N SER A 90 -5.61 39.63 24.44
CA SER A 90 -4.60 40.28 23.57
C SER A 90 -4.86 40.12 22.06
N TYR A 91 -5.75 39.21 21.67
CA TYR A 91 -6.16 38.96 20.29
C TYR A 91 -7.67 38.69 20.28
N ALA A 92 -8.36 39.16 19.24
CA ALA A 92 -9.77 38.82 19.01
C ALA A 92 -9.93 37.31 18.85
N ARG A 93 -10.86 36.71 19.60
CA ARG A 93 -11.17 35.28 19.51
C ARG A 93 -12.66 35.10 19.27
N THR A 94 -13.03 34.22 18.34
CA THR A 94 -14.42 33.87 18.12
C THR A 94 -14.90 32.92 19.21
N ARG A 95 -15.93 33.33 19.95
CA ARG A 95 -16.60 32.51 20.97
C ARG A 95 -17.91 31.97 20.41
N TYR A 96 -18.07 30.67 20.44
CA TYR A 96 -19.24 29.99 19.83
C TYR A 96 -20.37 29.69 20.80
N LEU A 97 -20.10 29.68 22.11
CA LEU A 97 -21.07 29.39 23.16
C LEU A 97 -21.36 30.65 23.97
N CYS A 98 -22.62 30.91 24.28
CA CYS A 98 -23.01 31.99 25.19
C CYS A 98 -22.86 31.53 26.64
N THR A 99 -21.80 32.02 27.28
CA THR A 99 -21.52 31.84 28.70
C THR A 99 -21.97 33.05 29.51
N SER A 100 -22.05 32.91 30.84
CA SER A 100 -22.40 34.02 31.73
C SER A 100 -21.49 35.25 31.56
N SER A 101 -20.21 35.05 31.25
CA SER A 101 -19.26 36.14 30.98
C SER A 101 -19.59 36.92 29.71
N LEU A 102 -20.03 36.25 28.64
CA LEU A 102 -20.42 36.89 27.38
C LEU A 102 -21.78 37.59 27.51
N LEU A 103 -22.66 37.03 28.33
CA LEU A 103 -23.94 37.66 28.70
C LEU A 103 -23.72 38.97 29.46
N GLU A 104 -22.79 39.01 30.42
CA GLU A 104 -22.41 40.22 31.15
C GLU A 104 -21.80 41.30 30.25
N GLN A 105 -21.09 40.89 29.20
CA GLN A 105 -20.53 41.79 28.18
C GLN A 105 -21.56 42.26 27.14
N GLY A 106 -22.80 41.75 27.19
CA GLY A 106 -23.85 42.09 26.22
C GLY A 106 -23.63 41.51 24.83
N LEU A 107 -22.81 40.46 24.69
CA LEU A 107 -22.50 39.80 23.41
C LEU A 107 -23.46 38.66 23.06
N CYS A 108 -24.33 38.26 23.99
CA CYS A 108 -25.42 37.32 23.76
C CYS A 108 -26.64 37.64 24.65
N GLU A 109 -27.81 37.10 24.31
CA GLU A 109 -29.05 37.31 25.06
C GLU A 109 -29.23 36.29 26.20
N LYS A 110 -30.10 36.62 27.18
CA LYS A 110 -30.43 35.70 28.29
C LYS A 110 -31.08 34.40 27.82
N SER A 111 -31.84 34.46 26.73
CA SER A 111 -32.46 33.34 26.03
C SER A 111 -31.44 32.35 25.47
N ASP A 112 -30.23 32.83 25.19
CA ASP A 112 -29.13 32.08 24.58
C ASP A 112 -28.13 31.56 25.60
N LEU A 113 -28.37 31.76 26.91
CA LEU A 113 -27.48 31.24 27.93
C LEU A 113 -27.31 29.71 27.79
N ASN A 114 -26.06 29.25 27.80
CA ASN A 114 -25.65 27.85 27.59
C ASN A 114 -25.95 27.27 26.19
N LYS A 115 -26.29 28.12 25.22
CA LYS A 115 -26.56 27.76 23.82
C LYS A 115 -25.44 28.24 22.90
N PHE A 116 -25.39 27.66 21.70
CA PHE A 116 -24.54 28.15 20.63
C PHE A 116 -25.06 29.50 20.11
N ILE A 117 -24.15 30.41 19.80
CA ILE A 117 -24.46 31.75 19.30
C ILE A 117 -24.58 31.67 17.78
N ILE A 118 -25.74 32.03 17.24
CA ILE A 118 -26.00 32.15 15.80
C ILE A 118 -26.12 33.65 15.49
N ARG A 119 -25.31 34.13 14.54
CA ARG A 119 -25.27 35.56 14.18
C ARG A 119 -26.56 35.96 13.45
N SER A 120 -27.27 36.94 13.99
CA SER A 120 -28.55 37.42 13.45
C SER A 120 -28.45 38.06 12.06
N ASN A 121 -27.29 38.60 11.68
CA ASN A 121 -27.03 39.24 10.38
C ASN A 121 -26.39 38.28 9.34
N TYR A 122 -26.36 36.98 9.60
CA TYR A 122 -25.81 35.99 8.67
C TYR A 122 -26.93 35.27 7.93
N THR A 123 -26.82 35.20 6.60
CA THR A 123 -27.75 34.41 5.78
C THR A 123 -27.12 33.04 5.53
N SER A 124 -27.58 32.03 6.25
CA SER A 124 -27.07 30.66 6.10
C SER A 124 -27.42 30.08 4.74
N ILE A 125 -26.44 29.38 4.15
CA ILE A 125 -26.58 28.66 2.87
C ILE A 125 -27.51 27.47 3.05
N LEU A 126 -27.41 26.81 4.21
CA LEU A 126 -28.28 25.71 4.64
C LEU A 126 -28.85 26.01 6.04
N PRO A 127 -30.00 25.41 6.40
CA PRO A 127 -30.59 25.68 7.70
C PRO A 127 -29.65 25.19 8.82
N ILE A 128 -29.25 26.09 9.72
CA ILE A 128 -28.57 25.75 10.97
C ILE A 128 -29.64 25.27 11.95
N LYS A 129 -29.46 24.08 12.55
CA LYS A 129 -30.44 23.52 13.49
C LYS A 129 -29.80 23.35 14.86
N GLN A 130 -30.42 23.95 15.86
CA GLN A 130 -29.99 23.86 17.25
C GLN A 130 -31.12 23.33 18.14
N THR A 131 -30.77 22.54 19.15
CA THR A 131 -31.72 22.04 20.16
C THR A 131 -31.03 21.83 21.51
N VAL A 132 -31.82 21.62 22.57
CA VAL A 132 -31.31 21.18 23.88
C VAL A 132 -31.88 19.79 24.14
N LEU A 133 -31.00 18.81 24.30
CA LEU A 133 -31.37 17.43 24.58
C LEU A 133 -31.61 17.27 26.09
N THR A 134 -32.82 16.86 26.44
CA THR A 134 -33.28 16.68 27.82
C THR A 134 -33.39 15.22 28.23
N ASP A 135 -33.83 14.36 27.32
CA ASP A 135 -34.22 13.00 27.63
C ASP A 135 -33.25 11.95 27.06
N TYR A 136 -33.17 10.82 27.77
CA TYR A 136 -32.41 9.66 27.31
C TYR A 136 -33.01 9.07 26.04
N GLY A 137 -32.13 8.51 25.20
CA GLY A 137 -32.53 7.76 24.02
C GLY A 137 -32.54 8.60 22.74
N THR A 138 -33.37 8.17 21.81
CA THR A 138 -33.43 8.76 20.46
C THR A 138 -34.34 9.96 20.54
N ASN A 139 -33.77 11.16 20.48
CA ASN A 139 -34.54 12.40 20.51
C ASN A 139 -35.22 12.60 19.14
N ASP A 140 -36.31 13.37 19.07
CA ASP A 140 -36.99 13.74 17.82
C ASP A 140 -36.16 14.70 16.92
N PHE A 141 -34.87 14.85 17.24
CA PHE A 141 -33.93 15.59 16.43
C PHE A 141 -33.53 14.79 15.19
N SER A 142 -34.00 15.26 14.04
CA SER A 142 -33.53 14.82 12.72
C SER A 142 -33.13 16.02 11.88
N TYR A 143 -31.97 15.94 11.22
CA TYR A 143 -31.50 16.91 10.24
C TYR A 143 -31.49 16.22 8.87
N VAL A 144 -32.17 16.78 7.87
CA VAL A 144 -32.27 16.19 6.53
C VAL A 144 -31.20 16.80 5.62
N ILE A 145 -30.46 15.95 4.91
CA ILE A 145 -29.37 16.37 4.03
C ILE A 145 -29.92 16.62 2.62
N SER A 146 -30.19 17.89 2.32
CA SER A 146 -30.71 18.31 1.01
C SER A 146 -29.62 18.55 -0.03
N LYS A 147 -28.42 18.93 0.39
CA LYS A 147 -27.25 19.20 -0.48
C LYS A 147 -26.02 18.45 0.00
N THR A 148 -25.15 18.05 -0.92
CA THR A 148 -23.84 17.49 -0.56
C THR A 148 -22.97 18.56 0.07
N GLY A 149 -22.32 18.24 1.18
CA GLY A 149 -21.49 19.20 1.92
C GLY A 149 -20.72 18.52 3.04
N TYR A 150 -19.98 19.32 3.81
CA TYR A 150 -19.25 18.88 4.99
C TYR A 150 -20.02 19.32 6.23
N TYR A 151 -20.58 18.37 6.97
CA TYR A 151 -21.50 18.67 8.07
C TYR A 151 -20.83 18.45 9.42
N CYS A 152 -21.08 19.37 10.33
CA CYS A 152 -20.55 19.35 11.69
C CYS A 152 -21.69 19.25 12.70
N VAL A 153 -21.43 18.48 13.76
CA VAL A 153 -22.29 18.42 14.93
C VAL A 153 -21.45 18.73 16.15
N ALA A 154 -21.84 19.74 16.92
CA ALA A 154 -21.20 20.10 18.16
C ALA A 154 -22.19 20.00 19.32
N ALA A 155 -21.69 19.58 20.48
CA ALA A 155 -22.46 19.41 21.69
C ALA A 155 -21.79 20.07 22.89
N TYR A 156 -22.59 20.66 23.76
CA TYR A 156 -22.11 21.33 24.96
C TYR A 156 -23.01 20.98 26.14
N ASN A 157 -22.38 20.55 27.23
CA ASN A 157 -23.06 20.33 28.49
C ASN A 157 -22.67 21.44 29.49
N PRO A 158 -23.60 22.33 29.87
CA PRO A 158 -23.33 23.40 30.82
C PRO A 158 -22.97 22.85 32.20
N ARG A 159 -22.18 23.63 32.94
CA ARG A 159 -21.75 23.28 34.31
C ARG A 159 -22.78 23.80 35.32
N PHE A 160 -23.29 22.90 36.14
CA PHE A 160 -24.28 23.22 37.18
C PHE A 160 -23.74 23.08 38.61
N ASP A 161 -22.74 22.23 38.85
CA ASP A 161 -22.13 21.97 40.18
C ASP A 161 -20.66 22.43 40.20
N GLY A 162 -20.44 23.75 40.26
CA GLY A 162 -19.10 24.36 40.33
C GLY A 162 -18.20 24.05 39.13
N ASP A 163 -16.92 23.73 39.39
CA ASP A 163 -15.89 23.49 38.37
C ASP A 163 -15.88 22.07 37.78
N LYS A 164 -16.80 21.18 38.20
CA LYS A 164 -16.84 19.81 37.66
C LYS A 164 -17.30 19.83 36.21
N VAL A 165 -16.52 19.20 35.34
CA VAL A 165 -16.89 18.97 33.94
C VAL A 165 -17.97 17.89 33.91
N ASN A 166 -19.13 18.24 33.36
CA ASN A 166 -20.24 17.30 33.22
C ASN A 166 -19.99 16.40 32.01
N ASN A 167 -19.61 15.14 32.22
CA ASN A 167 -19.45 14.22 31.11
C ASN A 167 -20.81 13.83 30.54
N TYR A 168 -20.79 13.54 29.25
CA TYR A 168 -21.91 13.02 28.50
C TYR A 168 -21.41 12.07 27.42
N LYS A 169 -22.32 11.25 26.90
CA LYS A 169 -22.08 10.39 25.76
C LYS A 169 -23.25 10.46 24.80
N LEU A 170 -22.99 10.99 23.62
CA LEU A 170 -23.94 11.06 22.50
C LEU A 170 -23.47 10.10 21.42
N THR A 171 -24.41 9.40 20.79
CA THR A 171 -24.16 8.69 19.54
C THR A 171 -24.89 9.41 18.42
N ILE A 172 -24.12 9.92 17.46
CA ILE A 172 -24.64 10.53 16.24
C ILE A 172 -24.69 9.46 15.16
N ASN A 173 -25.79 9.43 14.44
CA ASN A 173 -26.01 8.60 13.29
C ASN A 173 -25.97 9.49 12.04
N PHE A 174 -24.92 9.33 11.24
CA PHE A 174 -24.78 9.90 9.91
C PHE A 174 -25.28 8.87 8.89
N HIS A 175 -26.52 9.03 8.46
CA HIS A 175 -27.14 8.11 7.51
C HIS A 175 -26.95 8.61 6.09
N ASN A 176 -26.12 7.92 5.31
CA ASN A 176 -25.94 8.18 3.89
C ASN A 176 -26.91 7.34 3.03
N ALA A 177 -27.18 7.79 1.81
CA ALA A 177 -28.11 7.08 0.91
C ALA A 177 -27.57 5.74 0.39
N PHE A 178 -26.24 5.57 0.39
CA PHE A 178 -25.51 4.47 -0.25
C PHE A 178 -24.97 3.39 0.71
N GLY A 179 -25.16 3.53 2.02
CA GLY A 179 -24.73 2.55 3.02
C GLY A 179 -24.04 3.17 4.23
N ASN A 180 -23.21 2.36 4.90
CA ASN A 180 -22.59 2.68 6.19
C ASN A 180 -21.17 3.24 6.09
N LEU A 181 -20.63 3.33 4.88
CA LEU A 181 -19.27 3.81 4.67
C LEU A 181 -19.24 5.34 4.80
N PRO A 182 -18.19 5.93 5.39
CA PRO A 182 -18.02 7.38 5.40
C PRO A 182 -18.04 7.93 3.98
N ALA A 183 -18.60 9.12 3.80
CA ALA A 183 -18.74 9.70 2.47
C ALA A 183 -17.39 10.02 1.81
N SER A 184 -16.33 10.28 2.57
CA SER A 184 -14.99 10.46 1.98
C SER A 184 -14.42 9.15 1.41
N GLU A 185 -14.87 8.00 1.92
CA GLU A 185 -14.36 6.68 1.53
C GLU A 185 -15.17 6.03 0.40
N ILE A 186 -16.42 6.46 0.15
CA ILE A 186 -17.26 5.82 -0.87
C ILE A 186 -16.66 5.80 -2.28
N PRO A 187 -15.91 6.82 -2.76
CA PRO A 187 -15.27 6.73 -4.07
C PRO A 187 -14.19 5.65 -4.14
N LYS A 188 -13.60 5.22 -3.01
CA LYS A 188 -12.60 4.14 -2.97
C LYS A 188 -13.19 2.80 -3.40
N LEU A 189 -14.47 2.56 -3.11
CA LEU A 189 -15.15 1.29 -3.44
C LEU A 189 -15.11 0.97 -4.95
N PRO A 190 -15.65 1.82 -5.86
CA PRO A 190 -15.55 1.54 -7.29
C PRO A 190 -14.11 1.62 -7.82
N LEU A 191 -13.25 2.45 -7.24
CA LEU A 191 -11.84 2.57 -7.67
C LEU A 191 -11.02 1.31 -7.39
N TYR A 192 -11.11 0.74 -6.18
CA TYR A 192 -10.45 -0.53 -5.86
C TYR A 192 -11.09 -1.71 -6.61
N GLY A 193 -12.40 -1.66 -6.88
CA GLY A 193 -13.07 -2.65 -7.74
C GLY A 193 -12.53 -2.63 -9.17
N LEU A 194 -12.43 -1.44 -9.78
CA LEU A 194 -11.81 -1.27 -11.10
C LEU A 194 -10.36 -1.72 -11.11
N LEU A 195 -9.57 -1.34 -10.09
CA LEU A 195 -8.18 -1.73 -9.96
C LEU A 195 -8.04 -3.26 -9.88
N ALA A 196 -8.90 -3.95 -9.11
CA ALA A 196 -8.92 -5.41 -9.03
C ALA A 196 -9.21 -6.07 -10.39
N VAL A 197 -10.16 -5.53 -11.17
CA VAL A 197 -10.45 -6.01 -12.53
C VAL A 197 -9.25 -5.81 -13.45
N VAL A 198 -8.60 -4.65 -13.40
CA VAL A 198 -7.39 -4.37 -14.20
C VAL A 198 -6.25 -5.31 -13.84
N TYR A 199 -6.01 -5.56 -12.54
CA TYR A 199 -5.05 -6.56 -12.08
C TYR A 199 -5.36 -7.96 -12.63
N ALA A 200 -6.63 -8.37 -12.61
CA ALA A 200 -7.05 -9.67 -13.13
C ALA A 200 -6.82 -9.81 -14.65
N VAL A 201 -7.12 -8.77 -15.43
CA VAL A 201 -6.86 -8.76 -16.88
C VAL A 201 -5.36 -8.86 -17.16
N CYS A 202 -4.54 -8.05 -16.49
CA CYS A 202 -3.09 -8.09 -16.68
C CYS A 202 -2.48 -9.42 -16.20
N LEU A 203 -3.01 -10.01 -15.13
CA LEU A 203 -2.63 -11.34 -14.67
C LEU A 203 -2.88 -12.40 -15.74
N CYS A 204 -4.05 -12.39 -16.39
CA CYS A 204 -4.36 -13.32 -17.47
C CYS A 204 -3.36 -13.21 -18.63
N VAL A 205 -3.05 -11.98 -19.06
CA VAL A 205 -2.06 -11.72 -20.11
C VAL A 205 -0.66 -12.21 -19.70
N TYR A 206 -0.24 -11.95 -18.47
CA TYR A 206 1.07 -12.37 -17.98
C TYR A 206 1.16 -13.91 -17.83
N MET A 207 0.12 -14.54 -17.27
CA MET A 207 0.06 -15.98 -17.10
C MET A 207 0.04 -16.72 -18.44
N PHE A 208 -0.60 -16.17 -19.47
CA PHE A 208 -0.53 -16.71 -20.83
C PHE A 208 0.92 -16.74 -21.34
N GLN A 209 1.69 -15.68 -21.13
CA GLN A 209 3.10 -15.62 -21.52
C GLN A 209 3.97 -16.62 -20.72
N VAL A 210 3.71 -16.77 -19.42
CA VAL A 210 4.38 -17.77 -18.57
C VAL A 210 4.07 -19.19 -19.04
N PHE A 211 2.82 -19.46 -19.41
CA PHE A 211 2.39 -20.77 -19.90
C PHE A 211 3.05 -21.11 -21.25
N LYS A 212 3.12 -20.13 -22.16
CA LYS A 212 3.78 -20.28 -23.46
C LYS A 212 5.27 -20.66 -23.32
N HIS A 213 5.99 -20.03 -22.40
CA HIS A 213 7.45 -20.22 -22.22
C HIS A 213 7.80 -21.11 -21.01
N ARG A 214 6.91 -22.01 -20.60
CA ARG A 214 7.03 -22.83 -19.38
C ARG A 214 8.29 -23.70 -19.28
N SER A 215 8.89 -24.07 -20.40
CA SER A 215 10.08 -24.94 -20.46
C SER A 215 11.34 -24.23 -19.97
N GLU A 216 11.42 -22.90 -20.08
CA GLU A 216 12.65 -22.13 -19.86
C GLU A 216 12.44 -20.94 -18.90
N LEU A 217 11.63 -21.13 -17.85
CA LEU A 217 11.34 -20.07 -16.89
C LEU A 217 12.47 -19.86 -15.88
N LEU A 218 12.97 -18.62 -15.82
CA LEU A 218 13.87 -18.18 -14.77
C LEU A 218 13.15 -18.20 -13.41
N LEU A 219 13.90 -18.50 -12.34
CA LEU A 219 13.34 -18.51 -10.97
C LEU A 219 12.64 -17.19 -10.62
N LEU A 220 13.22 -16.06 -11.04
CA LEU A 220 12.64 -14.73 -10.84
C LEU A 220 11.25 -14.58 -11.49
N GLN A 221 11.05 -15.16 -12.68
CA GLN A 221 9.77 -15.09 -13.40
C GLN A 221 8.69 -15.91 -12.67
N LYS A 222 9.06 -17.05 -12.06
CA LYS A 222 8.14 -17.83 -11.22
C LYS A 222 7.70 -17.04 -9.99
N TYR A 223 8.63 -16.36 -9.31
CA TYR A 223 8.29 -15.48 -8.19
C TYR A 223 7.42 -14.29 -8.62
N LEU A 224 7.70 -13.69 -9.78
CA LEU A 224 6.90 -12.58 -10.29
C LEU A 224 5.47 -13.03 -10.63
N ALA A 225 5.31 -14.19 -11.27
CA ALA A 225 4.00 -14.77 -11.56
C ALA A 225 3.20 -15.05 -10.29
N ALA A 226 3.82 -15.70 -9.30
CA ALA A 226 3.19 -15.98 -8.01
C ALA A 226 2.79 -14.70 -7.28
N PHE A 227 3.65 -13.67 -7.33
CA PHE A 227 3.36 -12.39 -6.71
C PHE A 227 2.25 -11.62 -7.44
N PHE A 228 2.15 -11.74 -8.76
CA PHE A 228 1.03 -11.17 -9.53
C PHE A 228 -0.32 -11.76 -9.08
N VAL A 229 -0.39 -13.08 -8.91
CA VAL A 229 -1.58 -13.77 -8.37
C VAL A 229 -1.90 -13.23 -6.97
N PHE A 230 -0.90 -13.14 -6.09
CA PHE A 230 -1.04 -12.59 -4.75
C PHE A 230 -1.62 -11.16 -4.77
N LEU A 231 -1.07 -10.26 -5.59
CA LEU A 231 -1.53 -8.87 -5.70
C LEU A 231 -2.98 -8.79 -6.21
N THR A 232 -3.36 -9.67 -7.14
CA THR A 232 -4.73 -9.72 -7.65
C THR A 232 -5.71 -10.14 -6.56
N VAL A 233 -5.38 -11.18 -5.80
CA VAL A 233 -6.19 -11.65 -4.65
C VAL A 233 -6.28 -10.57 -3.58
N GLU A 234 -5.17 -9.91 -3.24
CA GLU A 234 -5.16 -8.82 -2.26
C GLU A 234 -6.11 -7.68 -2.66
N ASN A 235 -6.08 -7.21 -3.92
CA ASN A 235 -6.96 -6.14 -4.38
C ASN A 235 -8.44 -6.54 -4.34
N ILE A 236 -8.77 -7.80 -4.67
CA ILE A 236 -10.13 -8.33 -4.54
C ILE A 236 -10.57 -8.31 -3.07
N LEU A 237 -9.69 -8.71 -2.14
CA LEU A 237 -9.98 -8.71 -0.72
C LEU A 237 -10.11 -7.28 -0.16
N ILE A 238 -9.30 -6.31 -0.61
CA ILE A 238 -9.44 -4.90 -0.23
C ILE A 238 -10.80 -4.36 -0.70
N TRP A 239 -11.17 -4.60 -1.96
CA TRP A 239 -12.49 -4.21 -2.47
C TRP A 239 -13.63 -4.86 -1.67
N SER A 240 -13.52 -6.16 -1.38
CA SER A 240 -14.50 -6.89 -0.57
C SER A 240 -14.60 -6.35 0.86
N LEU A 241 -13.52 -5.84 1.45
CA LEU A 241 -13.55 -5.18 2.76
C LEU A 241 -14.41 -3.92 2.72
N TYR A 242 -14.24 -3.08 1.69
CA TYR A 242 -15.04 -1.87 1.54
C TYR A 242 -16.51 -2.20 1.27
N ASP A 243 -16.81 -3.24 0.50
CA ASP A 243 -18.19 -3.68 0.27
C ASP A 243 -18.86 -4.21 1.55
N VAL A 244 -18.14 -5.06 2.30
CA VAL A 244 -18.63 -5.59 3.58
C VAL A 244 -18.81 -4.46 4.60
N LYS A 245 -17.91 -3.48 4.63
CA LYS A 245 -18.11 -2.27 5.46
C LYS A 245 -19.34 -1.49 5.02
N ASN A 246 -19.50 -1.23 3.73
CA ASN A 246 -20.64 -0.44 3.27
C ASN A 246 -21.99 -1.10 3.58
N ASN A 247 -22.09 -2.42 3.42
CA ASN A 247 -23.36 -3.15 3.53
C ASN A 247 -23.63 -3.71 4.94
N ASN A 248 -22.60 -4.16 5.66
CA ASN A 248 -22.75 -4.94 6.90
C ASN A 248 -22.16 -4.25 8.14
N TYR A 249 -21.56 -3.07 8.01
CA TYR A 249 -20.99 -2.38 9.16
C TYR A 249 -22.07 -2.00 10.17
N LYS A 250 -21.88 -2.48 11.39
CA LYS A 250 -22.70 -2.14 12.56
C LYS A 250 -21.78 -1.56 13.60
N PHE A 251 -22.29 -0.61 14.37
CA PHE A 251 -21.59 -0.08 15.52
C PHE A 251 -22.15 -0.73 16.80
N PRO A 252 -21.30 -1.30 17.70
CA PRO A 252 -19.84 -1.42 17.59
C PRO A 252 -19.38 -2.44 16.54
N VAL A 253 -18.18 -2.24 15.99
CA VAL A 253 -17.65 -3.07 14.88
C VAL A 253 -17.64 -4.56 15.27
N PRO A 254 -18.30 -5.44 14.49
CA PRO A 254 -18.29 -6.88 14.72
C PRO A 254 -16.88 -7.46 14.74
N ALA A 255 -16.65 -8.47 15.59
CA ALA A 255 -15.35 -9.14 15.72
C ALA A 255 -14.84 -9.72 14.38
N GLY A 256 -15.75 -10.24 13.53
CA GLY A 256 -15.39 -10.76 12.21
C GLY A 256 -14.80 -9.71 11.28
N ILE A 257 -15.33 -8.48 11.28
CA ILE A 257 -14.79 -7.38 10.47
C ILE A 257 -13.43 -6.93 11.03
N LYS A 258 -13.28 -6.90 12.37
CA LYS A 258 -11.98 -6.60 13.01
C LYS A 258 -10.90 -7.60 12.62
N PHE A 259 -11.22 -8.90 12.64
CA PHE A 259 -10.31 -9.93 12.16
C PHE A 259 -10.00 -9.79 10.67
N TYR A 260 -11.00 -9.44 9.86
CA TYR A 260 -10.77 -9.25 8.43
C TYR A 260 -9.83 -8.09 8.13
N ILE A 261 -9.99 -6.96 8.84
CA ILE A 261 -9.05 -5.82 8.78
C ILE A 261 -7.62 -6.29 9.10
N PHE A 262 -7.45 -7.20 10.06
CA PHE A 262 -6.12 -7.68 10.48
C PHE A 262 -5.43 -8.43 9.36
N VAL A 263 -6.18 -9.34 8.72
CA VAL A 263 -5.71 -10.12 7.59
C VAL A 263 -5.32 -9.19 6.44
N ILE A 264 -6.14 -8.20 6.11
CA ILE A 264 -5.82 -7.21 5.07
C ILE A 264 -4.56 -6.42 5.43
N SER A 265 -4.42 -5.95 6.69
CA SER A 265 -3.21 -5.26 7.14
C SER A 265 -1.95 -6.11 6.96
N CYS A 266 -2.01 -7.41 7.29
CA CYS A 266 -0.92 -8.36 7.08
C CYS A 266 -0.59 -8.55 5.59
N LEU A 267 -1.59 -8.71 4.73
CA LEU A 267 -1.39 -8.86 3.30
C LEU A 267 -0.77 -7.61 2.67
N SER A 268 -1.25 -6.42 3.03
CA SER A 268 -0.71 -5.16 2.53
C SER A 268 0.69 -4.86 3.05
N ALA A 269 0.99 -5.20 4.31
CA ALA A 269 2.35 -5.14 4.82
C ALA A 269 3.28 -6.12 4.08
N PHE A 270 2.81 -7.34 3.79
CA PHE A 270 3.59 -8.31 3.01
C PHE A 270 3.86 -7.78 1.59
N LYS A 271 2.85 -7.24 0.90
CA LYS A 271 3.00 -6.59 -0.41
C LYS A 271 4.14 -5.56 -0.39
N ILE A 272 4.10 -4.62 0.55
CA ILE A 272 5.07 -3.52 0.63
C ILE A 272 6.48 -4.07 0.91
N SER A 273 6.63 -4.88 1.96
CA SER A 273 7.94 -5.40 2.38
C SER A 273 8.55 -6.35 1.36
N PHE A 274 7.74 -7.24 0.78
CA PHE A 274 8.21 -8.18 -0.23
C PHE A 274 8.61 -7.46 -1.52
N SER A 275 7.89 -6.41 -1.92
CA SER A 275 8.25 -5.60 -3.08
C SER A 275 9.57 -4.85 -2.90
N LEU A 276 9.78 -4.22 -1.74
CA LEU A 276 11.04 -3.55 -1.43
C LEU A 276 12.21 -4.53 -1.39
N PHE A 277 11.97 -5.71 -0.82
CA PHE A 277 12.94 -6.79 -0.78
C PHE A 277 13.30 -7.30 -2.18
N LEU A 278 12.30 -7.62 -3.01
CA LEU A 278 12.50 -8.04 -4.41
C LEU A 278 13.25 -6.97 -5.21
N LEU A 279 12.83 -5.72 -5.08
CA LEU A 279 13.45 -4.61 -5.79
C LEU A 279 14.92 -4.44 -5.37
N LEU A 280 15.23 -4.61 -4.08
CA LEU A 280 16.59 -4.55 -3.56
C LEU A 280 17.47 -5.70 -4.08
N ILE A 281 17.00 -6.95 -4.05
CA ILE A 281 17.79 -8.09 -4.54
C ILE A 281 17.99 -8.04 -6.05
N ILE A 282 16.98 -7.60 -6.81
CA ILE A 282 17.10 -7.37 -8.27
C ILE A 282 18.13 -6.28 -8.50
N SER A 283 18.09 -5.19 -7.74
CA SER A 283 19.07 -4.08 -7.84
C SER A 283 20.50 -4.51 -7.52
N LEU A 284 20.68 -5.47 -6.62
CA LEU A 284 21.97 -6.10 -6.32
C LEU A 284 22.45 -7.08 -7.41
N GLY A 285 21.65 -7.35 -8.44
CA GLY A 285 22.03 -8.23 -9.54
C GLY A 285 21.59 -9.68 -9.38
N TYR A 286 20.85 -10.02 -8.32
CA TYR A 286 20.46 -11.42 -8.04
C TYR A 286 19.58 -11.99 -9.17
N GLY A 287 19.94 -13.17 -9.66
CA GLY A 287 19.20 -13.93 -10.67
C GLY A 287 19.54 -13.60 -12.13
N VAL A 288 20.08 -12.41 -12.43
CA VAL A 288 20.43 -11.99 -13.82
C VAL A 288 21.94 -11.76 -13.99
N VAL A 289 22.57 -11.09 -13.01
CA VAL A 289 23.99 -10.75 -13.03
C VAL A 289 24.78 -11.72 -12.16
N PHE A 290 24.24 -12.05 -10.98
CA PHE A 290 24.85 -13.00 -10.05
C PHE A 290 23.87 -14.15 -9.75
N PRO A 291 24.30 -15.41 -9.88
CA PRO A 291 23.47 -16.56 -9.54
C PRO A 291 23.25 -16.69 -8.02
N LYS A 292 24.25 -16.31 -7.21
CA LYS A 292 24.21 -16.35 -5.75
C LYS A 292 24.71 -15.03 -5.17
N LEU A 293 24.01 -14.54 -4.14
CA LEU A 293 24.42 -13.37 -3.39
C LEU A 293 25.17 -13.81 -2.13
N ASN A 294 26.12 -12.99 -1.64
CA ASN A 294 26.83 -13.29 -0.40
C ASN A 294 25.83 -13.48 0.75
N ARG A 295 25.96 -14.59 1.51
CA ARG A 295 25.07 -14.96 2.63
C ARG A 295 24.89 -13.81 3.64
N LYS A 296 25.95 -13.04 3.91
CA LYS A 296 25.88 -11.87 4.81
C LYS A 296 25.03 -10.73 4.25
N VAL A 297 25.14 -10.44 2.96
CA VAL A 297 24.34 -9.40 2.29
C VAL A 297 22.87 -9.83 2.23
N MET A 298 22.63 -11.09 1.85
CA MET A 298 21.29 -11.67 1.81
C MET A 298 20.60 -11.65 3.17
N LEU A 299 21.33 -12.00 4.25
CA LEU A 299 20.81 -11.94 5.62
C LEU A 299 20.44 -10.50 6.02
N LYS A 300 21.26 -9.50 5.68
CA LYS A 300 20.93 -8.09 5.93
C LYS A 300 19.65 -7.66 5.20
N CYS A 301 19.49 -8.02 3.93
CA CYS A 301 18.27 -7.73 3.17
C CYS A 301 17.03 -8.35 3.82
N LYS A 302 17.13 -9.61 4.28
CA LYS A 302 16.05 -10.30 4.99
C LYS A 302 15.69 -9.62 6.32
N ILE A 303 16.67 -9.23 7.12
CA ILE A 303 16.44 -8.55 8.41
C ILE A 303 15.73 -7.21 8.21
N ILE A 304 16.20 -6.38 7.27
CA ILE A 304 15.61 -5.06 6.99
C ILE A 304 14.17 -5.23 6.47
N ALA A 305 13.92 -6.21 5.59
CA ALA A 305 12.57 -6.52 5.11
C ALA A 305 11.64 -7.04 6.20
N GLY A 306 12.14 -7.87 7.11
CA GLY A 306 11.40 -8.36 8.27
C GLY A 306 11.02 -7.24 9.23
N LEU A 307 11.96 -6.33 9.53
CA LEU A 307 11.70 -5.12 10.32
C LEU A 307 10.62 -4.25 9.67
N GLN A 308 10.74 -3.98 8.36
CA GLN A 308 9.74 -3.22 7.61
C GLN A 308 8.36 -3.87 7.67
N PHE A 309 8.28 -5.20 7.54
CA PHE A 309 7.02 -5.93 7.62
C PHE A 309 6.35 -5.75 8.98
N VAL A 310 7.08 -5.93 10.08
CA VAL A 310 6.53 -5.77 11.43
C VAL A 310 6.00 -4.35 11.67
N PHE A 311 6.80 -3.32 11.35
CA PHE A 311 6.36 -1.93 11.51
C PHE A 311 5.20 -1.58 10.57
N SER A 312 5.17 -2.14 9.35
CA SER A 312 4.07 -1.92 8.40
C SER A 312 2.75 -2.52 8.91
N VAL A 313 2.77 -3.75 9.46
CA VAL A 313 1.57 -4.38 10.05
C VAL A 313 1.04 -3.51 11.19
N LEU A 314 1.91 -3.11 12.12
CA LEU A 314 1.53 -2.29 13.26
C LEU A 314 0.95 -0.94 12.83
N PHE A 315 1.57 -0.29 11.84
CA PHE A 315 1.11 0.99 11.32
C PHE A 315 -0.26 0.87 10.62
N ILE A 316 -0.41 -0.03 9.65
CA ILE A 316 -1.66 -0.19 8.86
C ILE A 316 -2.81 -0.67 9.75
N TRP A 317 -2.52 -1.58 10.68
CA TRP A 317 -3.50 -2.01 11.66
C TRP A 317 -3.95 -0.84 12.51
N THR A 318 -3.02 -0.15 13.16
CA THR A 318 -3.32 0.99 14.04
C THR A 318 -4.05 2.10 13.29
N SER A 319 -3.69 2.39 12.03
CA SER A 319 -4.35 3.41 11.22
C SER A 319 -5.81 3.06 10.92
N HIS A 320 -6.14 1.78 10.66
CA HIS A 320 -7.54 1.36 10.50
C HIS A 320 -8.37 1.44 11.80
N TYR A 321 -7.74 1.29 12.96
CA TYR A 321 -8.41 1.52 14.25
C TYR A 321 -8.51 3.00 14.60
N SER A 322 -7.49 3.79 14.28
CA SER A 322 -7.45 5.22 14.57
C SER A 322 -8.25 6.05 13.58
N SER A 323 -8.53 5.58 12.35
CA SER A 323 -9.49 6.24 11.44
C SER A 323 -10.92 6.23 11.98
N GLN A 324 -11.22 5.46 13.03
CA GLN A 324 -12.46 5.59 13.80
C GLN A 324 -12.37 6.66 14.91
N ALA A 325 -11.18 7.21 15.17
CA ALA A 325 -11.00 8.30 16.14
C ALA A 325 -11.34 9.63 15.47
N GLN A 326 -12.14 10.42 16.19
CA GLN A 326 -12.67 11.70 15.75
C GLN A 326 -11.55 12.68 15.39
N PRO A 327 -11.75 13.56 14.39
CA PRO A 327 -10.85 14.69 14.20
C PRO A 327 -10.85 15.55 15.47
N GLY A 328 -9.72 15.56 16.18
CA GLY A 328 -9.54 16.31 17.44
C GLY A 328 -9.40 17.83 17.28
N THR A 329 -9.61 18.36 16.07
CA THR A 329 -9.73 19.79 15.81
C THR A 329 -11.19 20.19 15.95
N SER A 330 -11.58 20.56 17.16
CA SER A 330 -12.87 21.25 17.40
C SER A 330 -12.81 22.62 16.75
N THR A 331 -13.76 22.90 15.86
CA THR A 331 -13.87 24.23 15.24
C THR A 331 -14.63 25.19 16.13
N THR A 332 -15.40 24.64 17.09
CA THR A 332 -16.07 25.37 18.16
C THR A 332 -15.26 25.33 19.46
N ASP A 333 -15.41 26.35 20.31
CA ASP A 333 -14.80 26.47 21.64
C ASP A 333 -15.29 25.41 22.65
N THR A 334 -16.04 24.38 22.20
CA THR A 334 -16.68 23.36 23.03
C THR A 334 -15.72 22.31 23.53
N SER A 335 -14.60 22.08 22.84
CA SER A 335 -13.57 21.16 23.31
C SER A 335 -12.50 21.91 24.09
N LYS A 336 -11.91 21.25 25.09
CA LYS A 336 -10.64 21.74 25.63
C LYS A 336 -9.68 21.78 24.45
N ALA A 337 -9.07 22.94 24.20
CA ALA A 337 -7.81 23.06 23.45
C ALA A 337 -6.68 22.36 24.23
N THR A 338 -6.85 21.08 24.53
CA THR A 338 -5.78 20.19 24.92
C THR A 338 -5.01 19.93 23.64
N ASN A 339 -3.71 20.22 23.66
CA ASN A 339 -2.76 19.92 22.58
C ASN A 339 -3.18 18.62 21.89
N SER A 340 -3.40 18.69 20.57
CA SER A 340 -4.06 17.75 19.64
C SER A 340 -3.40 16.37 19.51
N PHE A 341 -2.90 15.84 20.61
CA PHE A 341 -2.23 14.57 20.76
C PHE A 341 -2.99 13.71 21.75
N GLU A 342 -4.28 13.52 21.48
CA GLU A 342 -5.07 12.53 22.19
C GLU A 342 -4.41 11.14 22.06
N SER A 343 -4.51 10.34 23.11
CA SER A 343 -3.74 9.14 23.46
C SER A 343 -3.75 7.97 22.46
N ASN A 344 -4.28 8.15 21.25
CA ASN A 344 -4.20 7.20 20.13
C ASN A 344 -3.40 7.74 18.94
N SER A 345 -3.23 9.06 18.83
CA SER A 345 -2.48 9.71 17.72
C SER A 345 -0.96 9.51 17.86
N TRP A 346 -0.47 9.46 19.10
CA TRP A 346 0.94 9.15 19.38
C TRP A 346 1.37 7.76 18.91
N LEU A 347 0.49 6.76 18.99
CA LEU A 347 0.77 5.40 18.54
C LEU A 347 1.00 5.36 17.03
N VAL A 348 0.18 6.08 16.26
CA VAL A 348 0.34 6.18 14.80
C VAL A 348 1.71 6.78 14.46
N ILE A 349 2.13 7.83 15.17
CA ILE A 349 3.41 8.51 14.93
C ILE A 349 4.61 7.65 15.33
N ILE A 350 4.51 6.90 16.44
CA ILE A 350 5.55 5.96 16.87
C ILE A 350 5.79 4.87 15.84
N PHE A 351 4.76 4.38 15.15
CA PHE A 351 4.93 3.38 14.09
C PHE A 351 5.29 4.01 12.74
N ALA A 352 4.79 5.20 12.43
CA ALA A 352 5.07 5.89 11.17
C ALA A 352 6.54 6.35 11.06
N THR A 353 7.13 6.84 12.15
CA THR A 353 8.51 7.36 12.17
C THR A 353 9.57 6.31 11.77
N PRO A 354 9.65 5.13 12.42
CA PRO A 354 10.61 4.09 12.03
C PRO A 354 10.32 3.55 10.62
N LEU A 355 9.05 3.50 10.21
CA LEU A 355 8.66 3.08 8.87
C LEU A 355 9.20 4.03 7.80
N ALA A 356 9.08 5.35 8.00
CA ALA A 356 9.63 6.37 7.12
C ALA A 356 11.17 6.26 7.02
N MET A 357 11.85 6.08 8.16
CA MET A 357 13.30 5.88 8.19
C MET A 357 13.72 4.63 7.40
N LEU A 358 13.00 3.52 7.54
CA LEU A 358 13.27 2.30 6.79
C LEU A 358 13.05 2.48 5.29
N PHE A 359 12.05 3.25 4.85
CA PHE A 359 11.88 3.58 3.43
C PHE A 359 13.08 4.35 2.87
N VAL A 360 13.61 5.34 3.61
CA VAL A 360 14.82 6.08 3.20
C VAL A 360 16.02 5.14 3.09
N VAL A 361 16.21 4.24 4.06
CA VAL A 361 17.28 3.23 4.04
C VAL A 361 17.13 2.30 2.85
N PHE A 362 15.94 1.75 2.59
CA PHE A 362 15.68 0.90 1.43
C PHE A 362 16.00 1.62 0.13
N TYR A 363 15.52 2.85 -0.02
CA TYR A 363 15.74 3.63 -1.24
C TYR A 363 17.22 3.91 -1.48
N PHE A 364 17.95 4.30 -0.44
CA PHE A 364 19.40 4.49 -0.49
C PHE A 364 20.14 3.20 -0.92
N LEU A 365 19.78 2.05 -0.33
CA LEU A 365 20.38 0.76 -0.68
C LEU A 365 20.08 0.34 -2.11
N ILE A 366 18.83 0.53 -2.56
CA ILE A 366 18.39 0.22 -3.94
C ILE A 366 19.18 1.05 -4.95
N LEU A 367 19.27 2.37 -4.76
CA LEU A 367 19.99 3.25 -5.69
C LEU A 367 21.50 2.93 -5.72
N ASN A 368 22.12 2.73 -4.56
CA ASN A 368 23.54 2.40 -4.47
C ASN A 368 23.84 1.03 -5.14
N ALA A 369 22.98 0.03 -4.90
CA ALA A 369 23.08 -1.27 -5.55
C ALA A 369 22.91 -1.18 -7.07
N GLN A 370 21.89 -0.47 -7.55
CA GLN A 370 21.66 -0.21 -8.98
C GLN A 370 22.88 0.41 -9.64
N GLN A 371 23.44 1.49 -9.07
CA GLN A 371 24.59 2.19 -9.65
C GLN A 371 25.81 1.28 -9.78
N LYS A 372 26.09 0.46 -8.76
CA LYS A 372 27.18 -0.53 -8.79
C LYS A 372 26.95 -1.58 -9.87
N THR A 373 25.74 -2.14 -9.94
CA THR A 373 25.39 -3.17 -10.93
C THR A 373 25.46 -2.62 -12.36
N VAL A 374 24.96 -1.40 -12.60
CA VAL A 374 25.04 -0.74 -13.91
C VAL A 374 26.49 -0.47 -14.31
N LYS A 375 27.33 0.03 -13.40
CA LYS A 375 28.76 0.28 -13.66
C LYS A 375 29.49 -1.02 -14.04
N LEU A 376 29.26 -2.09 -13.27
CA LEU A 376 29.85 -3.40 -13.54
C LEU A 376 29.43 -3.96 -14.91
N LEU A 377 28.14 -3.84 -15.27
CA LEU A 377 27.64 -4.30 -16.56
C LEU A 377 28.19 -3.47 -17.74
N GLN A 378 28.43 -2.17 -17.52
CA GLN A 378 29.05 -1.29 -18.50
C GLN A 378 30.53 -1.64 -18.73
N GLU A 379 31.26 -1.93 -17.66
CA GLU A 379 32.66 -2.40 -17.73
C GLU A 379 32.76 -3.74 -18.47
N LYS A 380 31.84 -4.68 -18.20
CA LYS A 380 31.78 -5.99 -18.86
C LYS A 380 31.14 -6.00 -20.25
N ARG A 381 30.76 -4.83 -20.79
CA ARG A 381 30.12 -4.66 -22.12
C ARG A 381 28.88 -5.56 -22.36
N GLN A 382 28.09 -5.85 -21.33
CA GLN A 382 26.88 -6.68 -21.44
C GLN A 382 25.66 -5.83 -21.81
N ILE A 383 25.51 -5.51 -23.10
CA ILE A 383 24.60 -4.45 -23.60
C ILE A 383 23.13 -4.75 -23.28
N VAL A 384 22.69 -6.01 -23.44
CA VAL A 384 21.27 -6.37 -23.21
C VAL A 384 20.91 -6.23 -21.73
N LYS A 385 21.74 -6.80 -20.83
CA LYS A 385 21.54 -6.69 -19.37
C LYS A 385 21.62 -5.24 -18.92
N LEU A 386 22.58 -4.47 -19.43
CA LEU A 386 22.71 -3.04 -19.15
C LEU A 386 21.45 -2.26 -19.53
N ASN A 387 20.85 -2.55 -20.69
CA ASN A 387 19.63 -1.87 -21.14
C ASN A 387 18.43 -2.17 -20.22
N MET A 388 18.31 -3.41 -19.72
CA MET A 388 17.28 -3.78 -18.75
C MET A 388 17.41 -2.97 -17.45
N TYR A 389 18.62 -2.89 -16.88
CA TYR A 389 18.85 -2.11 -15.65
C TYR A 389 18.69 -0.60 -15.86
N ARG A 390 19.11 -0.06 -17.02
CA ARG A 390 18.84 1.35 -17.36
C ARG A 390 17.36 1.65 -17.47
N THR A 391 16.58 0.73 -18.03
CA THR A 391 15.12 0.86 -18.12
C THR A 391 14.47 0.80 -16.74
N LEU A 392 14.92 -0.13 -15.88
CA LEU A 392 14.48 -0.21 -14.49
C LEU A 392 14.77 1.09 -13.74
N PHE A 393 15.97 1.65 -13.88
CA PHE A 393 16.34 2.91 -13.24
C PHE A 393 15.43 4.06 -13.67
N LYS A 394 15.16 4.21 -14.98
CA LYS A 394 14.22 5.22 -15.51
C LYS A 394 12.82 5.03 -14.95
N LEU A 395 12.35 3.79 -14.83
CA LEU A 395 11.04 3.47 -14.28
C LEU A 395 10.92 3.85 -12.80
N ILE A 396 11.89 3.44 -11.97
CA ILE A 396 11.91 3.78 -10.54
C ILE A 396 12.00 5.30 -10.36
N PHE A 397 12.89 5.97 -11.10
CA PHE A 397 13.06 7.42 -11.02
C PHE A 397 11.80 8.19 -11.44
N CYS A 398 11.17 7.80 -12.54
CA CYS A 398 9.90 8.38 -12.98
C CYS A 398 8.81 8.18 -11.92
N SER A 399 8.75 7.01 -11.30
CA SER A 399 7.77 6.73 -10.24
C SER A 399 7.96 7.58 -8.98
N LEU A 400 9.22 7.86 -8.61
CA LEU A 400 9.53 8.79 -7.52
C LEU A 400 9.02 10.19 -7.85
N LEU A 401 9.29 10.68 -9.07
CA LEU A 401 8.85 12.00 -9.51
C LEU A 401 7.32 12.09 -9.48
N LEU A 402 6.61 11.08 -9.98
CA LEU A 402 5.14 11.04 -9.94
C LEU A 402 4.58 11.04 -8.51
N MET A 403 5.24 10.35 -7.57
CA MET A 403 4.83 10.36 -6.17
C MET A 403 5.04 11.74 -5.53
N VAL A 404 6.20 12.37 -5.76
CA VAL A 404 6.50 13.73 -5.28
C VAL A 404 5.55 14.75 -5.93
N PHE A 405 5.25 14.61 -7.21
CA PHE A 405 4.30 15.46 -7.93
C PHE A 405 2.91 15.37 -7.30
N GLY A 406 2.40 14.16 -7.05
CA GLY A 406 1.12 13.97 -6.36
C GLY A 406 1.11 14.63 -4.99
N PHE A 407 2.18 14.49 -4.22
CA PHE A 407 2.32 15.13 -2.91
C PHE A 407 2.31 16.67 -3.00
N ILE A 408 3.04 17.25 -3.96
CA ILE A 408 3.08 18.71 -4.18
C ILE A 408 1.70 19.21 -4.61
N VAL A 409 1.03 18.52 -5.53
CA VAL A 409 -0.33 18.90 -5.98
C VAL A 409 -1.29 18.90 -4.80
N THR A 410 -1.33 17.84 -4.00
CA THR A 410 -2.17 17.78 -2.79
C THR A 410 -1.82 18.91 -1.81
N SER A 411 -0.53 19.20 -1.61
CA SER A 411 -0.08 20.28 -0.72
C SER A 411 -0.55 21.65 -1.23
N VAL A 412 -0.32 21.97 -2.51
CA VAL A 412 -0.74 23.24 -3.11
C VAL A 412 -2.26 23.41 -3.04
N LEU A 413 -3.03 22.36 -3.32
CA LEU A 413 -4.49 22.40 -3.22
C LEU A 413 -4.97 22.69 -1.78
N MET A 414 -4.26 22.20 -0.75
CA MET A 414 -4.63 22.45 0.64
C MET A 414 -4.25 23.85 1.13
N PHE A 415 -3.14 24.43 0.64
CA PHE A 415 -2.59 25.70 1.13
C PHE A 415 -3.02 26.95 0.35
N ASN A 416 -3.63 26.82 -0.84
CA ASN A 416 -3.93 27.97 -1.69
C ASN A 416 -5.27 28.67 -1.36
N ASP A 417 -6.25 27.94 -0.81
CA ASP A 417 -7.57 28.48 -0.46
C ASP A 417 -7.71 28.70 1.05
N SER A 418 -8.78 29.39 1.48
CA SER A 418 -9.13 29.47 2.90
C SER A 418 -9.32 28.04 3.45
N LEU A 419 -8.93 27.78 4.70
CA LEU A 419 -9.07 26.44 5.30
C LEU A 419 -10.50 25.89 5.16
N THR A 420 -11.50 26.78 5.22
CA THR A 420 -12.91 26.47 5.05
C THR A 420 -13.23 25.96 3.64
N ASP A 421 -12.78 26.69 2.61
CA ASP A 421 -12.99 26.32 1.21
C ASP A 421 -12.21 25.05 0.82
N SER A 422 -10.98 24.88 1.34
CA SER A 422 -10.14 23.70 1.10
C SER A 422 -10.79 22.43 1.64
N ILE A 423 -11.23 22.43 2.90
CA ILE A 423 -11.87 21.26 3.53
C ILE A 423 -13.12 20.85 2.73
N GLU A 424 -13.94 21.83 2.37
CA GLU A 424 -15.22 21.60 1.72
C GLU A 424 -15.09 21.10 0.26
N ARG A 425 -14.06 21.54 -0.48
CA ARG A 425 -13.78 21.04 -1.83
C ARG A 425 -13.06 19.69 -1.82
N LEU A 426 -12.15 19.48 -0.87
CA LEU A 426 -11.19 18.38 -0.92
C LEU A 426 -11.62 17.17 -0.11
N TRP A 427 -12.57 17.23 0.82
CA TRP A 427 -12.97 16.05 1.62
C TRP A 427 -13.37 14.83 0.76
N LYS A 428 -13.92 15.06 -0.44
CA LYS A 428 -14.29 13.99 -1.41
C LYS A 428 -13.06 13.30 -2.03
N PHE A 429 -11.98 14.06 -2.24
CA PHE A 429 -10.81 13.63 -2.99
C PHE A 429 -9.58 13.40 -2.12
N ASN A 430 -9.53 13.94 -0.91
CA ASN A 430 -8.37 13.88 -0.02
C ASN A 430 -7.97 12.42 0.22
N ASP A 431 -8.93 11.61 0.67
CA ASP A 431 -8.66 10.21 0.98
C ASP A 431 -8.40 9.37 -0.29
N VAL A 432 -8.96 9.78 -1.42
CA VAL A 432 -8.69 9.15 -2.73
C VAL A 432 -7.26 9.45 -3.19
N LEU A 433 -6.82 10.69 -3.07
CA LEU A 433 -5.46 11.12 -3.44
C LEU A 433 -4.41 10.51 -2.51
N ILE A 434 -4.72 10.30 -1.24
CA ILE A 434 -3.76 9.72 -0.28
C ILE A 434 -3.67 8.19 -0.44
N ASP A 435 -4.79 7.48 -0.60
CA ASP A 435 -4.79 6.02 -0.59
C ASP A 435 -4.75 5.38 -1.99
N VAL A 436 -5.52 5.96 -2.93
CA VAL A 436 -5.73 5.36 -4.26
C VAL A 436 -4.59 5.74 -5.23
N TRP A 437 -4.08 6.97 -5.19
CA TRP A 437 -2.98 7.38 -6.06
C TRP A 437 -1.70 6.54 -5.89
N PRO A 438 -1.18 6.29 -4.66
CA PRO A 438 -0.05 5.38 -4.50
C PRO A 438 -0.35 3.95 -4.97
N SER A 439 -1.61 3.50 -4.85
CA SER A 439 -2.04 2.18 -5.32
C SER A 439 -1.97 2.05 -6.84
N PHE A 440 -2.39 3.09 -7.58
CA PHE A 440 -2.24 3.15 -9.04
C PHE A 440 -0.77 3.23 -9.48
N LEU A 441 0.04 4.06 -8.82
CA LEU A 441 1.46 4.14 -9.09
C LEU A 441 2.15 2.79 -8.88
N TYR A 442 1.83 2.11 -7.78
CA TYR A 442 2.34 0.78 -7.49
C TYR A 442 1.96 -0.23 -8.60
N PHE A 443 0.72 -0.20 -9.09
CA PHE A 443 0.29 -1.04 -10.22
C PHE A 443 1.12 -0.77 -11.48
N ILE A 444 1.35 0.50 -11.82
CA ILE A 444 2.14 0.89 -13.00
C ILE A 444 3.59 0.40 -12.86
N ILE A 445 4.21 0.61 -11.69
CA ILE A 445 5.59 0.19 -11.41
C ILE A 445 5.71 -1.33 -11.51
N PHE A 446 4.84 -2.06 -10.81
CA PHE A 446 4.87 -3.51 -10.80
C PHE A 446 4.63 -4.10 -12.19
N THR A 447 3.67 -3.57 -12.94
CA THR A 447 3.40 -4.00 -14.32
C THR A 447 4.58 -3.69 -15.23
N GLY A 448 5.22 -2.53 -15.09
CA GLY A 448 6.42 -2.21 -15.85
C GLY A 448 7.59 -3.14 -15.53
N ILE A 449 7.78 -3.50 -14.26
CA ILE A 449 8.74 -4.57 -13.87
C ILE A 449 8.33 -5.90 -14.52
N ALA A 450 7.07 -6.31 -14.45
CA ALA A 450 6.59 -7.54 -15.09
C ALA A 450 6.87 -7.56 -16.60
N ILE A 451 6.76 -6.42 -17.28
CA ILE A 451 7.06 -6.27 -18.71
C ILE A 451 8.56 -6.38 -18.98
N ILE A 452 9.42 -5.74 -18.17
CA ILE A 452 10.88 -5.80 -18.33
C ILE A 452 11.39 -7.23 -18.18
N TRP A 453 10.88 -7.98 -17.19
CA TRP A 453 11.30 -9.36 -16.92
C TRP A 453 10.38 -10.42 -17.54
N ARG A 454 9.55 -10.06 -18.52
CA ARG A 454 8.61 -10.99 -19.14
C ARG A 454 9.34 -12.23 -19.72
N PRO A 455 8.73 -13.42 -19.65
CA PRO A 455 9.25 -14.59 -20.37
C PRO A 455 9.29 -14.31 -21.88
N THR A 456 10.46 -14.50 -22.48
CA THR A 456 10.73 -14.43 -23.93
C THR A 456 11.59 -15.64 -24.31
N ASP A 457 11.48 -16.12 -25.55
CA ASP A 457 12.24 -17.27 -26.06
C ASP A 457 13.78 -17.12 -25.90
N SER A 458 14.29 -15.88 -25.82
CA SER A 458 15.71 -15.59 -25.58
C SER A 458 16.07 -15.31 -24.11
N SER A 459 15.10 -15.28 -23.18
CA SER A 459 15.33 -14.85 -21.79
C SER A 459 16.27 -15.77 -21.03
N TYR A 460 16.17 -17.08 -21.22
CA TYR A 460 17.07 -18.05 -20.58
C TYR A 460 18.49 -17.96 -21.16
N LEU A 461 18.59 -17.90 -22.49
CA LEU A 461 19.86 -17.72 -23.22
C LEU A 461 20.57 -16.41 -22.81
N LEU A 462 19.82 -15.32 -22.58
CA LEU A 462 20.36 -14.04 -22.11
C LEU A 462 20.86 -14.08 -20.66
N ALA A 463 20.26 -14.91 -19.81
CA ALA A 463 20.73 -15.10 -18.45
C ALA A 463 21.99 -15.97 -18.40
N ALA A 464 22.03 -17.03 -19.23
CA ALA A 464 23.10 -18.01 -19.31
C ALA A 464 24.32 -17.58 -20.16
N SER A 465 24.13 -16.72 -21.16
CA SER A 465 25.24 -16.26 -22.00
C SER A 465 26.03 -15.11 -21.34
N SER A 466 27.33 -15.34 -21.12
CA SER A 466 28.31 -14.27 -21.00
C SER A 466 28.64 -13.79 -22.40
N GLN A 467 28.28 -12.54 -22.73
CA GLN A 467 28.73 -11.93 -23.98
C GLN A 467 30.25 -11.72 -23.86
N LEU A 468 31.03 -12.48 -24.62
CA LEU A 468 32.46 -12.22 -24.78
C LEU A 468 32.62 -10.86 -25.48
N PRO A 469 33.51 -9.97 -25.02
CA PRO A 469 33.78 -8.74 -25.74
C PRO A 469 34.31 -9.10 -27.11
N THR A 470 33.55 -8.79 -28.17
CA THR A 470 34.06 -8.83 -29.54
C THR A 470 35.08 -7.70 -29.67
N SER A 471 36.34 -7.96 -29.34
CA SER A 471 37.46 -7.14 -29.77
C SER A 471 38.07 -7.81 -31.00
N GLU A 472 37.61 -7.42 -32.18
CA GLU A 472 38.50 -7.47 -33.35
C GLU A 472 39.64 -6.47 -33.06
N GLY A 473 40.86 -6.98 -32.84
CA GLY A 473 42.06 -6.14 -32.75
C GLY A 473 42.85 -6.15 -31.44
N ALA A 474 42.84 -7.24 -30.65
CA ALA A 474 43.83 -7.42 -29.57
C ALA A 474 44.46 -8.82 -29.63
N ALA A 475 44.97 -9.19 -30.79
CA ALA A 475 45.99 -10.21 -30.92
C ALA A 475 47.32 -9.48 -31.14
N GLY A 476 48.17 -9.47 -30.12
CA GLY A 476 49.55 -8.97 -30.21
C GLY A 476 49.87 -7.86 -29.20
N ALA A 477 50.31 -8.26 -28.01
CA ALA A 477 51.37 -7.61 -27.25
C ALA A 477 51.71 -8.52 -26.05
N ASP A 478 52.70 -9.38 -26.25
CA ASP A 478 53.56 -9.85 -25.17
C ASP A 478 54.27 -8.62 -24.57
N ASP A 479 54.21 -8.45 -23.24
CA ASP A 479 55.40 -8.39 -22.37
C ASP A 479 55.10 -7.87 -20.95
N ASP A 480 55.83 -8.49 -20.02
CA ASP A 480 56.36 -8.04 -18.74
C ASP A 480 55.59 -8.18 -17.40
N ASP A 481 56.30 -8.86 -16.51
CA ASP A 481 56.10 -9.19 -15.10
C ASP A 481 55.94 -7.97 -14.16
N ASP A 482 55.02 -8.09 -13.17
CA ASP A 482 55.22 -7.56 -11.81
C ASP A 482 54.29 -8.28 -10.79
N PRO A 483 54.81 -8.95 -9.74
CA PRO A 483 53.98 -9.62 -8.74
C PRO A 483 53.88 -8.79 -7.45
N ALA A 484 52.96 -7.82 -7.37
CA ALA A 484 52.52 -7.28 -6.07
C ALA A 484 51.17 -6.55 -6.15
N ASN A 485 50.24 -6.97 -5.29
CA ASN A 485 49.00 -6.29 -4.89
C ASN A 485 47.88 -6.12 -5.95
N ASN A 486 46.99 -7.12 -6.01
CA ASN A 486 45.58 -6.85 -5.69
C ASN A 486 44.82 -8.16 -5.40
N VAL A 487 44.41 -8.34 -4.15
CA VAL A 487 43.40 -9.33 -3.79
C VAL A 487 42.06 -8.85 -4.33
N GLN A 488 41.69 -9.28 -5.53
CA GLN A 488 40.33 -9.12 -6.05
C GLN A 488 39.41 -10.19 -5.45
N PRO A 489 38.26 -9.83 -4.86
CA PRO A 489 37.33 -10.82 -4.30
C PRO A 489 36.33 -11.39 -5.34
N TYR A 490 36.61 -11.32 -6.65
CA TYR A 490 35.64 -11.67 -7.70
C TYR A 490 36.09 -12.71 -8.75
N ASP A 491 37.28 -13.29 -8.61
CA ASP A 491 37.71 -14.41 -9.48
C ASP A 491 37.41 -15.74 -8.78
N ASN A 492 36.16 -16.18 -8.87
CA ASN A 492 35.75 -17.58 -8.64
C ASN A 492 34.34 -17.81 -9.21
N LEU A 493 34.15 -17.45 -10.48
CA LEU A 493 32.88 -17.67 -11.18
C LEU A 493 32.75 -19.06 -11.83
N GLU A 494 33.81 -19.87 -11.83
CA GLU A 494 33.81 -21.21 -12.44
C GLU A 494 33.51 -22.36 -11.47
N GLN A 495 33.44 -22.12 -10.15
CA GLN A 495 33.24 -23.18 -9.14
C GLN A 495 31.82 -23.25 -8.55
N PHE A 496 30.80 -22.71 -9.24
CA PHE A 496 29.40 -22.75 -8.76
C PHE A 496 28.41 -23.41 -9.72
N GLY A 497 28.89 -24.04 -10.78
CA GLY A 497 28.10 -24.99 -11.55
C GLY A 497 27.99 -26.31 -10.79
N ASN A 498 27.14 -26.38 -9.77
CA ASN A 498 26.43 -27.58 -9.35
C ASN A 498 25.32 -27.21 -8.33
N GLU A 499 24.12 -27.71 -8.67
CA GLU A 499 22.89 -27.83 -7.90
C GLU A 499 22.20 -26.60 -7.29
N PHE A 500 20.98 -26.44 -7.75
CA PHE A 500 19.90 -25.64 -7.22
C PHE A 500 19.09 -26.53 -6.28
N GLU A 501 19.27 -26.40 -4.96
CA GLU A 501 18.45 -27.18 -4.01
C GLU A 501 17.99 -26.38 -2.79
N PHE A 502 16.80 -26.80 -2.36
CA PHE A 502 15.84 -26.22 -1.44
C PHE A 502 16.19 -26.53 0.04
N ASP A 503 17.47 -26.45 0.42
CA ASP A 503 17.95 -27.09 1.66
C ASP A 503 18.08 -26.17 2.90
N ASP A 504 17.83 -24.86 2.75
CA ASP A 504 17.94 -23.91 3.86
C ASP A 504 16.75 -23.92 4.84
N LEU A 505 15.71 -24.74 4.61
CA LEU A 505 14.54 -24.86 5.52
C LEU A 505 14.56 -26.12 6.40
N ARG A 506 15.38 -27.13 6.08
CA ARG A 506 15.46 -28.38 6.86
C ARG A 506 16.45 -28.30 8.02
N SER A 507 17.38 -27.34 7.98
CA SER A 507 18.39 -27.10 9.03
C SER A 507 17.84 -26.41 10.28
N LEU A 508 16.54 -26.13 10.35
CA LEU A 508 15.85 -25.59 11.53
C LEU A 508 15.15 -26.66 12.39
N GLU A 509 15.17 -27.94 12.00
CA GLU A 509 14.44 -29.01 12.72
C GLU A 509 15.36 -30.03 13.45
N SER A 510 16.68 -29.97 13.25
CA SER A 510 17.62 -30.82 14.00
C SER A 510 18.45 -29.98 14.98
N GLY A 511 17.84 -29.61 16.11
CA GLY A 511 18.52 -28.95 17.21
C GLY A 511 18.00 -29.43 18.55
N VAL A 512 18.42 -30.62 19.00
CA VAL A 512 18.21 -31.10 20.38
C VAL A 512 19.43 -31.91 20.85
N ASN A 513 20.09 -31.39 21.90
CA ASN A 513 20.98 -32.02 22.90
C ASN A 513 22.34 -32.56 22.40
N GLU A 514 23.52 -32.35 23.02
CA GLU A 514 23.99 -31.69 24.25
C GLU A 514 25.57 -31.58 24.15
N PRO A 515 26.42 -31.35 25.20
CA PRO A 515 27.45 -30.31 25.17
C PRO A 515 28.93 -30.77 25.14
N GLY A 516 29.81 -29.84 24.76
CA GLY A 516 31.09 -29.58 25.45
C GLY A 516 32.37 -30.35 25.08
N SER A 517 33.49 -29.60 25.13
CA SER A 517 34.92 -30.03 25.13
C SER A 517 35.48 -30.51 23.78
N GLY A 518 36.63 -30.05 23.26
CA GLY A 518 37.84 -29.57 23.93
C GLY A 518 38.96 -30.62 23.77
N SER A 519 39.89 -30.35 22.87
CA SER A 519 41.28 -30.87 22.76
C SER A 519 41.56 -32.39 22.75
N GLY A 520 42.24 -32.84 21.69
CA GLY A 520 43.60 -33.38 21.82
C GLY A 520 43.80 -34.89 22.08
N GLN A 521 44.46 -35.51 21.09
CA GLN A 521 45.45 -36.60 21.20
C GLN A 521 45.01 -38.07 21.40
N GLN A 522 45.41 -38.83 20.37
CA GLN A 522 46.18 -40.08 20.40
C GLN A 522 45.51 -41.45 20.65
N HIS A 523 45.90 -42.32 19.71
CA HIS A 523 46.16 -43.75 19.82
C HIS A 523 45.05 -44.79 19.56
N ALA A 524 45.32 -45.51 18.48
CA ALA A 524 45.31 -46.98 18.34
C ALA A 524 43.95 -47.71 18.27
N ASN A 525 43.68 -48.23 17.06
CA ASN A 525 42.96 -49.50 16.83
C ASN A 525 43.54 -50.61 17.73
N PRO A 526 42.76 -51.65 18.11
CA PRO A 526 42.75 -52.84 17.23
C PRO A 526 41.54 -53.82 17.36
N PHE A 527 41.40 -54.68 16.33
CA PHE A 527 40.59 -55.92 16.26
C PHE A 527 39.03 -55.73 16.23
N GLN A 528 38.21 -56.40 15.43
CA GLN A 528 38.38 -57.52 14.49
C GLN A 528 37.05 -57.80 13.75
N HIS A 529 37.16 -58.38 12.54
CA HIS A 529 36.29 -59.43 11.93
C HIS A 529 34.74 -59.26 11.93
N ALA A 530 33.95 -59.71 10.94
CA ALA A 530 34.15 -60.40 9.67
C ALA A 530 32.75 -60.60 9.03
N ASN A 531 32.76 -60.96 7.74
CA ASN A 531 31.80 -61.84 7.05
C ASN A 531 30.34 -61.38 6.79
N LYS A 532 30.15 -60.83 5.58
CA LYS A 532 29.59 -61.51 4.38
C LYS A 532 28.51 -62.59 4.59
N SER A 533 27.28 -62.36 4.08
CA SER A 533 26.52 -63.21 3.10
C SER A 533 25.04 -62.75 3.01
N THR A 534 24.59 -62.25 1.85
CA THR A 534 23.69 -62.89 0.83
C THR A 534 22.21 -62.98 1.32
N THR A 535 21.16 -62.49 0.65
CA THR A 535 20.65 -62.89 -0.70
C THR A 535 19.38 -62.08 -1.07
N ALA A 536 19.28 -61.64 -2.34
CA ALA A 536 18.15 -61.42 -3.29
C ALA A 536 16.75 -60.90 -2.80
N LEU A 537 15.91 -60.17 -3.56
CA LEU A 537 15.63 -60.17 -5.02
C LEU A 537 14.76 -58.94 -5.42
N SER A 538 15.03 -58.39 -6.62
CA SER A 538 14.22 -57.68 -7.66
C SER A 538 13.06 -56.71 -7.35
N SER A 539 13.07 -55.54 -8.01
CA SER A 539 12.27 -55.21 -9.23
C SER A 539 12.61 -53.79 -9.70
N GLU A 540 13.44 -53.63 -10.73
CA GLU A 540 13.08 -53.19 -12.11
C GLU A 540 12.70 -51.70 -12.26
N ASN A 541 13.64 -50.94 -12.85
CA ASN A 541 13.44 -49.63 -13.48
C ASN A 541 12.97 -49.85 -14.93
N PRO A 542 11.82 -49.31 -15.35
CA PRO A 542 11.44 -49.25 -16.75
C PRO A 542 12.12 -48.03 -17.40
N PHE A 543 12.43 -48.14 -18.70
CA PHE A 543 13.09 -47.14 -19.57
C PHE A 543 14.62 -47.20 -19.58
N ALA A 544 15.14 -48.37 -19.95
CA ALA A 544 16.35 -48.47 -20.75
C ALA A 544 15.99 -48.55 -22.24
N ASP A 545 16.84 -47.92 -23.04
CA ASP A 545 17.01 -47.97 -24.51
C ASP A 545 16.04 -47.18 -25.41
N THR A 546 16.56 -46.09 -26.00
CA THR A 546 17.00 -46.12 -27.41
C THR A 546 17.73 -44.83 -27.84
N ASN A 547 18.78 -45.02 -28.64
CA ASN A 547 19.48 -44.06 -29.51
C ASN A 547 20.49 -43.09 -28.90
N ALA A 548 21.66 -43.63 -28.53
CA ALA A 548 22.90 -42.85 -28.51
C ALA A 548 23.30 -42.54 -29.97
N LEU A 549 22.89 -41.36 -30.46
CA LEU A 549 23.38 -40.80 -31.72
C LEU A 549 24.84 -40.37 -31.49
N SER A 550 25.74 -40.83 -32.37
CA SER A 550 27.16 -40.54 -32.28
C SER A 550 27.40 -39.04 -32.50
N SER A 551 28.29 -38.44 -31.70
CA SER A 551 28.70 -37.03 -31.84
C SER A 551 29.18 -36.66 -33.25
N LYS A 552 29.61 -37.64 -34.05
CA LYS A 552 29.98 -37.42 -35.47
C LYS A 552 28.80 -37.15 -36.40
N GLU A 553 27.62 -37.72 -36.15
CA GLU A 553 26.44 -37.50 -37.01
C GLU A 553 25.85 -36.09 -36.81
N ILE A 554 25.98 -35.55 -35.59
CA ILE A 554 25.54 -34.18 -35.26
C ILE A 554 26.47 -33.14 -35.90
N ASP A 555 27.79 -33.41 -35.91
CA ASP A 555 28.77 -32.52 -36.54
C ASP A 555 28.61 -32.47 -38.07
N ASP A 556 28.28 -33.61 -38.70
CA ASP A 556 28.02 -33.69 -40.15
C ASP A 556 26.72 -32.98 -40.57
N GLU A 557 25.65 -33.06 -39.77
CA GLU A 557 24.40 -32.28 -40.00
C GLU A 557 24.62 -30.77 -39.81
N LEU A 558 25.46 -30.37 -38.83
CA LEU A 558 25.81 -28.97 -38.59
C LEU A 558 26.65 -28.38 -39.73
N GLU A 559 27.55 -29.16 -40.34
CA GLU A 559 28.29 -28.75 -41.54
C GLU A 559 27.38 -28.62 -42.77
N GLN A 560 26.41 -29.52 -42.94
CA GLN A 560 25.43 -29.43 -44.03
C GLN A 560 24.55 -28.18 -43.90
N GLN A 561 24.06 -27.86 -42.70
CA GLN A 561 23.27 -26.64 -42.47
C GLN A 561 24.09 -25.37 -42.67
N LYS A 562 25.37 -25.36 -42.28
CA LYS A 562 26.28 -24.22 -42.54
C LYS A 562 26.54 -24.01 -44.04
N LYS A 563 26.59 -25.09 -44.85
CA LYS A 563 26.72 -24.99 -46.31
C LYS A 563 25.45 -24.41 -46.95
N ILE A 564 24.26 -24.80 -46.48
CA ILE A 564 22.99 -24.26 -46.95
C ILE A 564 22.86 -22.76 -46.64
N LEU A 565 23.25 -22.33 -45.44
CA LEU A 565 23.24 -20.91 -45.05
C LEU A 565 24.26 -20.07 -45.84
N LYS A 566 25.45 -20.62 -46.14
CA LYS A 566 26.44 -19.95 -47.00
C LYS A 566 25.99 -19.86 -48.47
N GLN A 567 25.20 -20.81 -48.95
CA GLN A 567 24.61 -20.75 -50.29
C GLN A 567 23.53 -19.65 -50.36
N SER A 568 22.67 -19.57 -49.34
CA SER A 568 21.61 -18.57 -49.25
C SER A 568 22.12 -17.13 -49.08
N ALA A 569 23.30 -16.95 -48.48
CA ALA A 569 23.93 -15.63 -48.31
C ALA A 569 24.64 -15.11 -49.58
N LYS A 570 24.80 -15.96 -50.61
CA LYS A 570 25.47 -15.60 -51.86
C LYS A 570 24.51 -15.09 -52.95
N ASP A 571 23.20 -15.26 -52.76
CA ASP A 571 22.15 -14.85 -53.70
C ASP A 571 21.52 -13.48 -53.39
N SER A 572 21.95 -12.80 -52.31
CA SER A 572 21.46 -11.46 -51.95
C SER A 572 22.58 -10.42 -52.03
N ASP A 573 23.04 -10.14 -53.25
CA ASP A 573 23.90 -8.99 -53.57
C ASP A 573 22.99 -7.87 -54.11
N PHE A 574 22.72 -6.85 -53.29
CA PHE A 574 21.96 -5.66 -53.69
C PHE A 574 22.92 -4.48 -53.70
N ALA A 575 23.37 -4.12 -54.90
CA ALA A 575 24.27 -3.03 -55.18
C ALA A 575 23.64 -1.67 -54.85
N LEU A 576 24.42 -0.78 -54.24
CA LEU A 576 24.18 0.66 -54.21
C LEU A 576 25.28 1.30 -55.06
N ASP A 577 24.89 1.81 -56.23
CA ASP A 577 25.74 2.64 -57.09
C ASP A 577 25.89 4.04 -56.47
N ASP A 578 27.14 4.47 -56.35
CA ASP A 578 27.56 5.87 -56.21
C ASP A 578 27.51 6.54 -57.60
N ASP A 579 26.97 7.76 -57.68
CA ASP A 579 27.32 8.70 -58.75
C ASP A 579 27.25 10.16 -58.22
N ASP A 580 28.40 10.82 -58.35
CA ASP A 580 28.70 12.20 -57.97
C ASP A 580 28.19 13.25 -58.98
N ALA A 581 28.16 14.50 -58.49
CA ALA A 581 28.58 15.73 -59.18
C ALA A 581 27.57 16.66 -59.93
N ILE A 582 27.47 17.90 -59.37
CA ILE A 582 27.75 19.21 -60.00
C ILE A 582 26.63 19.93 -60.82
N LEU A 583 26.06 21.03 -60.27
CA LEU A 583 26.11 22.45 -60.74
C LEU A 583 24.89 23.34 -60.31
N ALA A 584 25.23 24.46 -59.64
CA ALA A 584 24.73 25.84 -59.72
C ALA A 584 23.22 26.17 -59.95
N ASP A 585 22.65 27.00 -59.05
CA ASP A 585 22.43 28.45 -59.29
C ASP A 585 21.90 29.16 -58.02
N PRO A 586 22.30 30.41 -57.69
CA PRO A 586 21.80 31.17 -56.55
C PRO A 586 20.79 32.26 -56.95
N GLY A 587 19.73 32.43 -56.16
CA GLY A 587 19.13 33.75 -55.91
C GLY A 587 17.62 33.93 -56.16
N LYS A 588 17.04 34.76 -55.28
CA LYS A 588 15.70 35.39 -55.30
C LYS A 588 14.55 34.39 -55.07
N LYS A 589 13.69 34.52 -54.05
CA LYS A 589 13.09 35.68 -53.38
C LYS A 589 12.66 35.28 -51.97
#